data_AF-A0A6I1ZBK6-F1
#
_entry.id   AF-A0A6I1ZBK6-F1
#
_cell.length_a   1.000
_cell.length_b   1.000
_cell.length_c   1.000
_cell.angle_alpha   90.00
_cell.angle_beta   90.00
_cell.angle_gamma   90.00
#
_symmetry.space_group_name_H-M   'P 1'
#
loop_
_entity.id
_entity.type
_entity.pdbx_description
1 polymer ?
#
loop_
_entity_poly.entity_id
_entity_poly.type
_entity_poly.pdbx_seq_one_letter_code
_entity_poly.pdbx_strand_id
1 'polypeptide(L)'
;MRKKILLIPLALLLAVSLVAIGCPAPAPAPAPAPAPAPAPAPAPAPAPAPAPAPAPAPAPAPAPTPAPEVSTEVHTFSFTYPATWGDMMALAKIFSPGGPYQRLLYERSNGRIELDIIGDAFPMADVLEAVGTGKIDMGEAGTPYLSATYPLWAWEAIPGILSEDRFTAIYEQLAIYLDPTVRDIYDKTFREAGAVFLFADIQGDNGAIWSTKRVTTVNDLKGLKLRATAKMVSQSLQMAGASPV
;
A
#
# COMPACT_ATOMS: atom_id res chain seq x y z
N MET A 1 -41.30 -0.19 -33.04
CA MET A 1 -41.93 -1.06 -32.02
C MET A 1 -41.25 -2.43 -32.02
N ARG A 2 -40.88 -2.92 -30.82
CA ARG A 2 -40.66 -4.33 -30.39
C ARG A 2 -39.59 -5.20 -31.08
N LYS A 3 -38.48 -5.36 -30.33
CA LYS A 3 -37.70 -6.57 -29.98
C LYS A 3 -38.09 -7.90 -30.66
N LYS A 4 -37.09 -8.73 -31.02
CA LYS A 4 -36.81 -10.02 -30.34
C LYS A 4 -35.50 -10.68 -30.81
N ILE A 5 -34.73 -11.09 -29.81
CA ILE A 5 -33.53 -11.94 -29.82
C ILE A 5 -33.95 -13.40 -30.11
N LEU A 6 -33.13 -14.16 -30.85
CA LEU A 6 -33.15 -15.62 -30.82
C LEU A 6 -31.71 -16.15 -30.89
N LEU A 7 -31.35 -16.95 -29.89
CA LEU A 7 -30.01 -17.42 -29.55
C LEU A 7 -30.15 -18.91 -29.24
N ILE A 8 -29.71 -19.82 -30.13
CA ILE A 8 -29.62 -21.28 -29.88
C ILE A 8 -28.61 -21.88 -30.90
N PRO A 9 -27.94 -23.05 -30.66
CA PRO A 9 -26.92 -23.37 -29.64
C PRO A 9 -25.60 -23.89 -30.28
N LEU A 10 -24.46 -23.70 -29.62
CA LEU A 10 -23.22 -24.43 -29.96
C LEU A 10 -22.53 -24.91 -28.69
N ALA A 11 -23.22 -25.80 -27.96
CA ALA A 11 -22.71 -26.47 -26.77
C ALA A 11 -22.93 -27.99 -26.90
N LEU A 12 -22.49 -28.58 -28.02
CA LEU A 12 -22.72 -30.00 -28.31
C LEU A 12 -21.51 -30.73 -28.91
N LEU A 13 -20.26 -30.39 -28.55
CA LEU A 13 -19.13 -31.06 -29.20
C LEU A 13 -17.86 -31.29 -28.38
N LEU A 14 -17.90 -31.39 -27.03
CA LEU A 14 -16.68 -31.73 -26.29
C LEU A 14 -16.87 -32.36 -24.90
N ALA A 15 -17.77 -33.33 -24.77
CA ALA A 15 -17.85 -34.14 -23.55
C ALA A 15 -18.21 -35.62 -23.81
N VAL A 16 -17.68 -36.19 -24.90
CA VAL A 16 -17.63 -37.65 -25.07
C VAL A 16 -16.19 -38.10 -24.90
N SER A 17 -15.77 -38.30 -23.66
CA SER A 17 -14.75 -39.28 -23.29
C SER A 17 -14.70 -39.44 -21.78
N LEU A 18 -14.76 -40.70 -21.37
CA LEU A 18 -14.44 -41.21 -20.03
C LEU A 18 -15.50 -41.00 -18.93
N VAL A 19 -16.29 -42.04 -18.64
CA VAL A 19 -15.96 -43.04 -17.62
C VAL A 19 -17.09 -44.07 -17.54
N ALA A 20 -16.69 -45.34 -17.66
CA ALA A 20 -17.50 -46.52 -17.43
C ALA A 20 -17.66 -46.81 -15.92
N ILE A 21 -18.61 -47.69 -15.60
CA ILE A 21 -18.75 -48.52 -14.37
C ILE A 21 -19.91 -48.10 -13.44
N GLY A 22 -20.87 -49.03 -13.27
CA GLY A 22 -21.61 -49.19 -12.01
C GLY A 22 -23.12 -49.01 -12.10
N CYS A 23 -23.85 -50.10 -12.33
CA CYS A 23 -25.30 -50.18 -12.15
C CYS A 23 -25.60 -50.67 -10.71
N PRO A 24 -26.45 -49.98 -9.92
CA PRO A 24 -27.21 -50.66 -8.87
C PRO A 24 -28.73 -50.44 -9.01
N ALA A 25 -29.48 -51.45 -8.56
CA ALA A 25 -30.93 -51.61 -8.65
C ALA A 25 -31.74 -50.51 -7.92
N PRO A 26 -33.02 -50.26 -8.32
CA PRO A 26 -33.85 -49.21 -7.71
C PRO A 26 -34.36 -49.60 -6.31
N ALA A 27 -34.24 -48.66 -5.36
CA ALA A 27 -34.75 -48.77 -4.00
C ALA A 27 -36.26 -48.43 -3.93
N PRO A 28 -37.04 -49.05 -3.01
CA PRO A 28 -38.48 -48.84 -2.91
C PRO A 28 -38.86 -47.48 -2.30
N ALA A 29 -40.00 -46.94 -2.75
CA ALA A 29 -40.50 -45.60 -2.42
C ALA A 29 -40.95 -45.46 -0.94
N PRO A 30 -40.66 -44.33 -0.27
CA PRO A 30 -41.13 -44.07 1.10
C PRO A 30 -42.64 -43.82 1.20
N ALA A 31 -43.25 -44.29 2.28
CA ALA A 31 -44.66 -44.11 2.60
C ALA A 31 -45.00 -42.64 3.00
N PRO A 32 -46.25 -42.17 2.79
CA PRO A 32 -46.65 -40.79 3.10
C PRO A 32 -46.68 -40.50 4.61
N ALA A 33 -46.22 -39.30 4.98
CA ALA A 33 -46.22 -38.80 6.36
C ALA A 33 -47.63 -38.31 6.81
N PRO A 34 -47.99 -38.43 8.10
CA PRO A 34 -49.28 -37.96 8.62
C PRO A 34 -49.45 -36.44 8.61
N ALA A 35 -50.70 -35.98 8.45
CA ALA A 35 -51.08 -34.57 8.41
C ALA A 35 -50.93 -33.87 9.79
N PRO A 36 -50.49 -32.59 9.84
CA PRO A 36 -50.33 -31.86 11.10
C PRO A 36 -51.67 -31.51 11.79
N ALA A 37 -51.66 -31.52 13.12
CA ALA A 37 -52.79 -31.11 13.95
C ALA A 37 -53.01 -29.58 13.95
N PRO A 38 -54.25 -29.09 14.18
CA PRO A 38 -54.55 -27.66 14.15
C PRO A 38 -53.90 -26.87 15.29
N ALA A 39 -53.46 -25.64 14.98
CA ALA A 39 -52.82 -24.74 15.93
C ALA A 39 -53.82 -24.12 16.94
N PRO A 40 -53.40 -23.86 18.20
CA PRO A 40 -54.24 -23.18 19.20
C PRO A 40 -54.53 -21.72 18.85
N ALA A 41 -55.69 -21.23 19.31
CA ALA A 41 -56.12 -19.85 19.13
C ALA A 41 -55.24 -18.83 19.91
N PRO A 42 -54.99 -17.63 19.36
CA PRO A 42 -54.15 -16.61 20.03
C PRO A 42 -54.79 -16.04 21.30
N ALA A 43 -53.95 -15.79 22.31
CA ALA A 43 -54.36 -15.12 23.55
C ALA A 43 -54.64 -13.62 23.35
N PRO A 44 -55.50 -12.98 24.16
CA PRO A 44 -55.81 -11.56 24.06
C PRO A 44 -54.59 -10.65 24.30
N ALA A 45 -54.54 -9.53 23.59
CA ALA A 45 -53.45 -8.56 23.66
C ALA A 45 -53.44 -7.79 25.01
N PRO A 46 -52.26 -7.51 25.59
CA PRO A 46 -52.14 -6.69 26.79
C PRO A 46 -52.58 -5.23 26.58
N ALA A 47 -53.09 -4.60 27.65
CA ALA A 47 -53.47 -3.19 27.62
C ALA A 47 -52.25 -2.26 27.43
N PRO A 48 -52.41 -1.10 26.76
CA PRO A 48 -51.31 -0.16 26.52
C PRO A 48 -50.74 0.45 27.81
N ALA A 49 -49.41 0.54 27.90
CA ALA A 49 -48.73 1.20 29.00
C ALA A 49 -48.91 2.73 28.97
N PRO A 50 -48.88 3.42 30.13
CA PRO A 50 -48.95 4.88 30.21
C PRO A 50 -47.77 5.56 29.49
N ALA A 51 -48.04 6.72 28.89
CA ALA A 51 -47.03 7.49 28.16
C ALA A 51 -45.92 8.02 29.09
N PRO A 52 -44.63 7.99 28.67
CA PRO A 52 -43.52 8.55 29.44
C PRO A 52 -43.63 10.07 29.60
N ALA A 53 -43.18 10.58 30.75
CA ALA A 53 -43.09 12.01 31.00
C ALA A 53 -42.06 12.70 30.08
N PRO A 54 -42.25 14.01 29.74
CA PRO A 54 -41.33 14.75 28.89
C PRO A 54 -39.91 14.85 29.50
N ALA A 55 -38.89 14.66 28.67
CA ALA A 55 -37.50 14.79 29.09
C ALA A 55 -37.14 16.26 29.40
N PRO A 56 -36.23 16.52 30.37
CA PRO A 56 -35.72 17.85 30.65
C PRO A 56 -35.03 18.49 29.44
N ALA A 57 -35.15 19.82 29.33
CA ALA A 57 -34.47 20.58 28.28
C ALA A 57 -32.94 20.45 28.37
N PRO A 58 -32.21 20.36 27.24
CA PRO A 58 -30.74 20.29 27.23
C PRO A 58 -30.11 21.55 27.82
N ALA A 59 -29.01 21.37 28.57
CA ALA A 59 -28.20 22.49 29.04
C ALA A 59 -27.55 23.25 27.86
N PRO A 60 -27.29 24.56 27.99
CA PRO A 60 -26.60 25.34 26.97
C PRO A 60 -25.21 24.78 26.66
N ALA A 61 -24.85 24.76 25.38
CA ALA A 61 -23.52 24.32 24.94
C ALA A 61 -22.42 25.27 25.47
N PRO A 62 -21.25 24.76 25.87
CA PRO A 62 -20.13 25.58 26.27
C PRO A 62 -19.66 26.49 25.13
N ALA A 63 -19.16 27.68 25.49
CA ALA A 63 -18.61 28.64 24.53
C ALA A 63 -17.41 28.04 23.77
N PRO A 64 -17.20 28.40 22.49
CA PRO A 64 -16.09 27.90 21.70
C PRO A 64 -14.76 28.35 22.31
N THR A 65 -13.84 27.40 22.51
CA THR A 65 -12.46 27.67 22.91
C THR A 65 -11.79 28.55 21.84
N PRO A 66 -11.03 29.60 22.22
CA PRO A 66 -10.25 30.38 21.26
C PRO A 66 -9.32 29.46 20.46
N ALA A 67 -9.22 29.71 19.15
CA ALA A 67 -8.27 29.00 18.31
C ALA A 67 -6.83 29.31 18.77
N PRO A 68 -5.92 28.31 18.75
CA PRO A 68 -4.52 28.55 19.11
C PRO A 68 -3.91 29.62 18.20
N GLU A 69 -3.12 30.53 18.78
CA GLU A 69 -2.38 31.53 18.02
C GLU A 69 -1.40 30.84 17.08
N VAL A 70 -1.47 31.18 15.79
CA VAL A 70 -0.60 30.61 14.76
C VAL A 70 0.71 31.40 14.76
N SER A 71 1.81 30.73 15.08
CA SER A 71 3.16 31.34 15.02
C SER A 71 3.43 31.93 13.63
N THR A 72 4.03 33.14 13.60
CA THR A 72 4.48 33.85 12.40
C THR A 72 5.96 33.63 12.09
N GLU A 73 6.65 32.80 12.88
CA GLU A 73 8.05 32.49 12.65
C GLU A 73 8.24 31.75 11.32
N VAL A 74 9.30 32.12 10.60
CA VAL A 74 9.72 31.44 9.37
C VAL A 74 10.84 30.48 9.74
N HIS A 75 10.65 29.21 9.43
CA HIS A 75 11.64 28.16 9.62
C HIS A 75 12.17 27.71 8.26
N THR A 76 13.49 27.75 8.11
CA THR A 76 14.18 27.22 6.93
C THR A 76 14.77 25.86 7.28
N PHE A 77 14.47 24.85 6.48
CA PHE A 77 15.01 23.49 6.63
C PHE A 77 15.85 23.11 5.42
N SER A 78 17.05 22.62 5.67
CA SER A 78 17.88 21.98 4.65
C SER A 78 17.30 20.61 4.26
N PHE A 79 17.24 20.32 2.96
CA PHE A 79 16.63 19.09 2.44
C PHE A 79 17.46 18.46 1.32
N THR A 80 17.75 17.17 1.42
CA THR A 80 18.46 16.40 0.38
C THR A 80 17.59 15.33 -0.27
N TYR A 81 17.84 15.10 -1.56
CA TYR A 81 17.18 14.07 -2.36
C TYR A 81 18.14 13.54 -3.44
N PRO A 82 17.90 12.35 -4.03
CA PRO A 82 18.74 11.78 -5.09
C PRO A 82 18.52 12.51 -6.43
N ALA A 83 19.14 13.68 -6.59
CA ALA A 83 19.02 14.47 -7.82
C ALA A 83 19.66 13.77 -9.02
N THR A 84 20.66 12.92 -8.80
CA THR A 84 21.31 12.09 -9.83
C THR A 84 20.35 11.19 -10.62
N TRP A 85 19.17 10.88 -10.07
CA TRP A 85 18.17 10.07 -10.77
C TRP A 85 17.36 10.90 -11.79
N GLY A 86 17.47 12.23 -11.72
CA GLY A 86 17.07 13.18 -12.76
C GLY A 86 15.70 12.92 -13.36
N ASP A 87 15.62 12.94 -14.70
CA ASP A 87 14.37 12.71 -15.43
C ASP A 87 13.88 11.25 -15.40
N MET A 88 14.70 10.29 -14.95
CA MET A 88 14.29 8.88 -14.88
C MET A 88 13.28 8.62 -13.76
N MET A 89 13.27 9.46 -12.72
CA MET A 89 12.34 9.34 -11.60
C MET A 89 11.49 10.59 -11.51
N ALA A 90 10.18 10.45 -11.76
CA ALA A 90 9.24 11.56 -11.65
C ALA A 90 9.29 12.25 -10.27
N LEU A 91 9.70 11.50 -9.24
CA LEU A 91 9.87 11.98 -7.86
C LEU A 91 11.06 12.92 -7.69
N ALA A 92 12.16 12.75 -8.44
CA ALA A 92 13.27 13.70 -8.42
C ALA A 92 12.83 15.10 -8.90
N LYS A 93 11.80 15.19 -9.76
CA LYS A 93 11.20 16.49 -10.14
C LYS A 93 10.35 17.09 -9.03
N ILE A 94 9.65 16.26 -8.25
CA ILE A 94 8.83 16.72 -7.12
C ILE A 94 9.69 17.42 -6.07
N PHE A 95 10.86 16.84 -5.81
CA PHE A 95 11.81 17.30 -4.80
C PHE A 95 12.84 18.32 -5.29
N SER A 96 12.93 18.56 -6.60
CA SER A 96 13.87 19.55 -7.15
C SER A 96 13.61 20.98 -6.65
N PRO A 97 14.64 21.86 -6.63
CA PRO A 97 14.46 23.28 -6.31
C PRO A 97 13.39 23.94 -7.18
N GLY A 98 12.45 24.65 -6.56
CA GLY A 98 11.26 25.22 -7.20
C GLY A 98 10.17 24.20 -7.55
N GLY A 99 10.39 22.92 -7.23
CA GLY A 99 9.48 21.83 -7.51
C GLY A 99 8.21 21.84 -6.66
N PRO A 100 7.25 20.95 -6.99
CA PRO A 100 5.99 20.80 -6.26
C PRO A 100 6.12 20.70 -4.74
N TYR A 101 7.13 19.98 -4.22
CA TYR A 101 7.27 19.79 -2.78
C TYR A 101 7.58 21.10 -2.05
N GLN A 102 8.59 21.84 -2.50
CA GLN A 102 8.96 23.14 -1.95
C GLN A 102 7.82 24.14 -2.05
N ARG A 103 7.18 24.22 -3.23
CA ARG A 103 6.05 25.12 -3.46
C ARG A 103 4.87 24.81 -2.54
N LEU A 104 4.48 23.54 -2.43
CA LEU A 104 3.33 23.13 -1.60
C LEU A 104 3.59 23.37 -0.11
N LEU A 105 4.82 23.15 0.36
CA LEU A 105 5.19 23.47 1.74
C LEU A 105 5.11 24.96 2.00
N TYR A 106 5.66 25.80 1.11
CA TYR A 106 5.57 27.25 1.22
C TYR A 106 4.10 27.73 1.22
N GLU A 107 3.30 27.30 0.24
CA GLU A 107 1.89 27.68 0.11
C GLU A 107 1.05 27.23 1.32
N ARG A 108 1.18 25.96 1.74
CA ARG A 108 0.39 25.41 2.85
C ARG A 108 0.83 25.94 4.20
N SER A 109 2.09 26.34 4.34
CA SER A 109 2.59 27.00 5.55
C SER A 109 2.31 28.50 5.55
N ASN A 110 1.80 29.08 4.45
CA ASN A 110 1.67 30.53 4.25
C ASN A 110 3.01 31.26 4.42
N GLY A 111 4.07 30.72 3.82
CA GLY A 111 5.42 31.27 3.83
C GLY A 111 6.23 31.04 5.11
N ARG A 112 5.75 30.17 6.01
CA ARG A 112 6.42 29.89 7.29
C ARG A 112 7.41 28.74 7.24
N ILE A 113 7.34 27.92 6.20
CA ILE A 113 8.29 26.83 5.96
C ILE A 113 8.96 27.09 4.63
N GLU A 114 10.26 27.26 4.67
CA GLU A 114 11.14 27.35 3.51
C GLU A 114 12.05 26.14 3.48
N LEU A 115 12.35 25.65 2.27
CA LEU A 115 13.35 24.59 2.10
C LEU A 115 14.58 25.14 1.39
N ASP A 116 15.75 24.82 1.92
CA ASP A 116 17.02 24.92 1.21
C ASP A 116 17.37 23.54 0.63
N ILE A 117 17.16 23.37 -0.67
CA ILE A 117 17.21 22.06 -1.32
C ILE A 117 18.59 21.81 -1.94
N ILE A 118 19.25 20.76 -1.48
CA ILE A 118 20.60 20.36 -1.90
C ILE A 118 20.52 18.97 -2.54
N GLY A 119 20.67 18.90 -3.86
CA GLY A 119 20.70 17.63 -4.58
C GLY A 119 21.95 16.81 -4.23
N ASP A 120 21.76 15.52 -3.95
CA ASP A 120 22.83 14.55 -3.67
C ASP A 120 23.84 15.01 -2.58
N ALA A 121 23.36 15.68 -1.53
CA ALA A 121 24.23 16.17 -0.45
C ALA A 121 24.98 15.04 0.29
N PHE A 122 24.37 13.85 0.33
CA PHE A 122 24.92 12.64 0.93
C PHE A 122 24.61 11.43 0.05
N PRO A 123 25.44 10.36 0.09
CA PRO A 123 25.07 9.07 -0.47
C PRO A 123 23.75 8.56 0.14
N MET A 124 22.91 7.88 -0.65
CA MET A 124 21.58 7.42 -0.20
C MET A 124 21.61 6.54 1.06
N ALA A 125 22.70 5.81 1.29
CA ALA A 125 22.88 4.99 2.49
C ALA A 125 23.16 5.82 3.75
N ASP A 126 23.60 7.07 3.60
CA ASP A 126 24.08 7.92 4.69
C ASP A 126 23.06 9.02 5.06
N VAL A 127 22.03 9.25 4.23
CA VAL A 127 21.03 10.32 4.44
C VAL A 127 20.36 10.20 5.81
N LEU A 128 19.97 9.00 6.23
CA LEU A 128 19.31 8.82 7.52
C LEU A 128 20.22 9.18 8.71
N GLU A 129 21.50 8.82 8.64
CA GLU A 129 22.48 9.22 9.66
C GLU A 129 22.70 10.74 9.63
N ALA A 130 22.79 11.34 8.44
CA ALA A 130 22.96 12.78 8.29
C ALA A 130 21.80 13.56 8.92
N VAL A 131 20.56 13.12 8.70
CA VAL A 131 19.37 13.69 9.36
C VAL A 131 19.44 13.47 10.87
N GLY A 132 19.69 12.23 11.29
CA GLY A 132 19.75 11.84 12.69
C GLY A 132 20.79 12.56 13.54
N THR A 133 21.89 12.95 12.91
CA THR A 133 23.01 13.67 13.55
C THR A 133 22.93 15.19 13.35
N GLY A 134 21.90 15.69 12.67
CA GLY A 134 21.71 17.13 12.44
C GLY A 134 22.68 17.74 11.43
N LYS A 135 23.29 16.93 10.55
CA LYS A 135 24.11 17.43 9.42
C LYS A 135 23.23 18.03 8.32
N ILE A 136 21.97 17.62 8.25
CA ILE A 136 20.91 18.16 7.41
C ILE A 136 19.56 17.99 8.13
N ASP A 137 18.59 18.85 7.88
CA ASP A 137 17.32 18.80 8.63
C ASP A 137 16.38 17.72 8.11
N MET A 138 16.37 17.51 6.80
CA MET A 138 15.43 16.62 6.12
C MET A 138 16.11 15.89 4.96
N GLY A 139 15.63 14.70 4.61
CA GLY A 139 16.11 14.01 3.42
C GLY A 139 15.32 12.77 3.05
N GLU A 140 15.40 12.38 1.78
CA GLU A 140 14.86 11.13 1.28
C GLU A 140 15.82 9.96 1.63
N ALA A 141 15.35 9.04 2.46
CA ALA A 141 16.10 7.84 2.82
C ALA A 141 15.71 6.67 1.92
N GLY A 142 16.69 6.05 1.27
CA GLY A 142 16.46 4.92 0.36
C GLY A 142 16.30 3.62 1.15
N THR A 143 15.06 3.18 1.37
CA THR A 143 14.69 1.99 2.14
C THR A 143 15.51 0.73 1.80
N PRO A 144 15.73 0.35 0.51
CA PRO A 144 16.57 -0.81 0.17
C PRO A 144 18.05 -0.66 0.56
N TYR A 145 18.60 0.57 0.53
CA TYR A 145 20.01 0.82 0.85
C TYR A 145 20.31 0.63 2.33
N LEU A 146 19.28 0.83 3.17
CA LEU A 146 19.37 0.72 4.62
C LEU A 146 18.97 -0.66 5.15
N SER A 147 18.62 -1.60 4.27
CA SER A 147 18.16 -2.95 4.65
C SER A 147 19.19 -3.81 5.40
N ALA A 148 20.48 -3.46 5.34
CA ALA A 148 21.50 -4.12 6.15
C ALA A 148 21.36 -3.77 7.65
N THR A 149 20.99 -2.52 7.94
CA THR A 149 20.78 -1.98 9.29
C THR A 149 19.36 -2.23 9.76
N TYR A 150 18.37 -2.06 8.87
CA TYR A 150 16.94 -2.23 9.14
C TYR A 150 16.35 -3.31 8.22
N PRO A 151 16.47 -4.61 8.59
CA PRO A 151 16.05 -5.71 7.71
C PRO A 151 14.58 -5.65 7.28
N LEU A 152 13.70 -5.12 8.13
CA LEU A 152 12.28 -4.98 7.83
C LEU A 152 11.97 -3.95 6.75
N TRP A 153 12.91 -3.05 6.44
CA TRP A 153 12.75 -2.06 5.35
C TRP A 153 12.97 -2.70 3.97
N ALA A 154 13.44 -3.93 3.91
CA ALA A 154 13.70 -4.66 2.67
C ALA A 154 12.42 -5.20 1.99
N TRP A 155 11.22 -4.92 2.52
CA TRP A 155 9.99 -5.49 1.97
C TRP A 155 9.75 -5.08 0.51
N GLU A 156 10.17 -3.87 0.12
CA GLU A 156 10.08 -3.39 -1.27
C GLU A 156 10.97 -4.18 -2.23
N ALA A 157 11.99 -4.86 -1.69
CA ALA A 157 12.90 -5.71 -2.45
C ALA A 157 12.39 -7.15 -2.61
N ILE A 158 11.21 -7.49 -2.08
CA ILE A 158 10.60 -8.81 -2.23
C ILE A 158 10.04 -8.95 -3.66
N PRO A 159 10.59 -9.84 -4.50
CA PRO A 159 10.09 -10.00 -5.86
C PRO A 159 8.63 -10.47 -5.87
N GLY A 160 7.77 -9.78 -6.63
CA GLY A 160 6.35 -10.13 -6.78
C GLY A 160 5.47 -9.78 -5.57
N ILE A 161 5.95 -8.94 -4.64
CA ILE A 161 5.14 -8.49 -3.50
C ILE A 161 4.00 -7.55 -3.90
N LEU A 162 4.19 -6.79 -4.99
CA LEU A 162 3.18 -5.92 -5.59
C LEU A 162 2.68 -6.51 -6.91
N SER A 163 1.49 -6.08 -7.31
CA SER A 163 0.90 -6.38 -8.61
C SER A 163 1.80 -5.98 -9.77
N GLU A 164 1.75 -6.74 -10.86
CA GLU A 164 2.41 -6.38 -12.13
C GLU A 164 1.69 -5.21 -12.83
N ASP A 165 0.42 -4.95 -12.50
CA ASP A 165 -0.27 -3.75 -12.95
C ASP A 165 0.22 -2.54 -12.17
N ARG A 166 0.96 -1.65 -12.84
CA ARG A 166 1.57 -0.45 -12.25
C ARG A 166 0.60 0.38 -11.41
N PHE A 167 -0.63 0.57 -11.87
CA PHE A 167 -1.59 1.41 -11.15
C PHE A 167 -2.02 0.74 -9.85
N THR A 168 -2.32 -0.55 -9.90
CA THR A 168 -2.63 -1.37 -8.71
C THR A 168 -1.45 -1.39 -7.74
N ALA A 169 -0.23 -1.59 -8.25
CA ALA A 169 0.99 -1.63 -7.44
C ALA A 169 1.21 -0.35 -6.61
N ILE A 170 0.91 0.82 -7.18
CA ILE A 170 1.00 2.11 -6.47
C ILE A 170 0.05 2.14 -5.26
N TYR A 171 -1.19 1.65 -5.42
CA TYR A 171 -2.16 1.59 -4.32
C TYR A 171 -1.79 0.54 -3.27
N GLU A 172 -1.25 -0.61 -3.69
CA GLU A 172 -0.77 -1.64 -2.77
C GLU A 172 0.44 -1.13 -1.96
N GLN A 173 1.41 -0.49 -2.61
CA GLN A 173 2.55 0.13 -1.95
C GLN A 173 2.09 1.18 -0.93
N LEU A 174 1.16 2.05 -1.32
CA LEU A 174 0.57 3.03 -0.42
C LEU A 174 -0.16 2.36 0.77
N ALA A 175 -0.92 1.30 0.53
CA ALA A 175 -1.62 0.56 1.59
C ALA A 175 -0.64 -0.03 2.61
N ILE A 176 0.51 -0.55 2.15
CA ILE A 176 1.57 -1.05 3.04
C ILE A 176 2.14 0.08 3.89
N TYR A 177 2.45 1.24 3.31
CA TYR A 177 2.95 2.40 4.07
C TYR A 177 1.91 3.03 5.02
N LEU A 178 0.62 2.77 4.80
CA LEU A 178 -0.46 3.21 5.67
C LEU A 178 -0.87 2.16 6.71
N ASP A 179 -0.34 0.93 6.62
CA ASP A 179 -0.58 -0.09 7.63
C ASP A 179 -0.01 0.38 9.00
N PRO A 180 -0.81 0.35 10.08
CA PRO A 180 -0.37 0.82 11.40
C PRO A 180 0.88 0.10 11.91
N THR A 181 1.02 -1.20 11.62
CA THR A 181 2.18 -1.99 12.04
C THR A 181 3.44 -1.51 11.32
N VAL A 182 3.32 -1.25 10.01
CA VAL A 182 4.43 -0.73 9.20
C VAL A 182 4.82 0.68 9.64
N ARG A 183 3.83 1.54 9.92
CA ARG A 183 4.04 2.88 10.48
C ARG A 183 4.77 2.82 11.82
N ASP A 184 4.36 1.96 12.74
CA ASP A 184 5.03 1.79 14.03
C ASP A 184 6.48 1.31 13.88
N ILE A 185 6.75 0.42 12.91
CA ILE A 185 8.11 -0.02 12.59
C ILE A 185 8.96 1.16 12.11
N TYR A 186 8.46 1.95 11.15
CA TYR A 186 9.18 3.12 10.65
C TYR A 186 9.37 4.17 11.74
N ASP A 187 8.32 4.56 12.45
CA ASP A 187 8.41 5.54 13.54
C ASP A 187 9.45 5.13 14.58
N LYS A 188 9.46 3.86 14.99
CA LYS A 188 10.48 3.35 15.92
C LYS A 188 11.89 3.44 15.33
N THR A 189 12.10 2.89 14.13
CA THR A 189 13.43 2.77 13.52
C THR A 189 14.03 4.12 13.10
N PHE A 190 13.20 5.05 12.60
CA PHE A 190 13.63 6.43 12.35
C PHE A 190 13.98 7.15 13.66
N ARG A 191 13.20 6.99 14.73
CA ARG A 191 13.51 7.61 16.04
C ARG A 191 14.80 7.07 16.66
N GLU A 192 15.05 5.77 16.53
CA GLU A 192 16.33 5.16 16.94
C GLU A 192 17.52 5.78 16.19
N ALA A 193 17.31 6.20 14.94
CA ALA A 193 18.29 6.92 14.16
C ALA A 193 18.36 8.43 14.47
N GLY A 194 17.54 8.97 15.37
CA GLY A 194 17.46 10.41 15.64
C GLY A 194 16.62 11.21 14.63
N ALA A 195 15.80 10.55 13.81
CA ALA A 195 14.96 11.15 12.78
C ALA A 195 13.47 10.88 13.02
N VAL A 196 12.60 11.58 12.29
CA VAL A 196 11.15 11.34 12.27
C VAL A 196 10.74 10.94 10.86
N PHE A 197 9.97 9.85 10.75
CA PHE A 197 9.35 9.47 9.50
C PHE A 197 8.15 10.39 9.20
N LEU A 198 8.18 11.10 8.07
CA LEU A 198 7.10 12.01 7.68
C LEU A 198 6.09 11.28 6.78
N PHE A 199 6.58 10.79 5.65
CA PHE A 199 5.81 10.07 4.64
C PHE A 199 6.77 9.27 3.76
N ALA A 200 6.21 8.32 3.02
CA ALA A 200 6.91 7.65 1.94
C ALA A 200 6.47 8.24 0.59
N ASP A 201 7.42 8.39 -0.30
CA ASP A 201 7.17 8.54 -1.72
C ASP A 201 6.80 7.18 -2.34
N ILE A 202 5.86 7.18 -3.27
CA ILE A 202 5.37 5.96 -3.92
C ILE A 202 6.01 5.89 -5.31
N GLN A 203 6.97 4.98 -5.48
CA GLN A 203 7.75 4.86 -6.72
C GLN A 203 7.08 3.92 -7.75
N GLY A 204 6.23 2.99 -7.28
CA GLY A 204 5.70 1.92 -8.12
C GLY A 204 6.75 0.87 -8.50
N ASP A 205 6.60 0.24 -9.67
CA ASP A 205 7.56 -0.74 -10.15
C ASP A 205 8.85 -0.06 -10.65
N ASN A 206 10.01 -0.43 -10.09
CA ASN A 206 11.32 0.05 -10.55
C ASN A 206 11.73 -0.48 -11.94
N GLY A 207 10.81 -1.16 -12.64
CA GLY A 207 10.97 -1.65 -13.98
C GLY A 207 11.86 -2.88 -14.11
N ALA A 208 12.05 -3.28 -15.37
CA ALA A 208 12.68 -4.52 -15.78
C ALA A 208 14.17 -4.61 -15.42
N ILE A 209 14.74 -5.80 -15.61
CA ILE A 209 16.19 -6.02 -15.54
C ILE A 209 16.87 -5.29 -16.71
N TRP A 210 17.68 -4.30 -16.39
CA TRP A 210 18.53 -3.60 -17.35
C TRP A 210 19.81 -4.42 -17.58
N SER A 211 19.95 -4.97 -18.78
CA SER A 211 21.04 -5.87 -19.13
C SER A 211 21.46 -5.66 -20.57
N THR A 212 22.76 -5.81 -20.85
CA THR A 212 23.30 -5.84 -22.22
C THR A 212 22.90 -7.11 -22.98
N LYS A 213 22.43 -8.13 -22.26
CA LYS A 213 21.87 -9.37 -22.82
C LYS A 213 20.38 -9.41 -22.57
N ARG A 214 19.65 -9.91 -23.56
CA ARG A 214 18.21 -10.15 -23.42
C ARG A 214 17.96 -11.17 -22.29
N VAL A 215 17.07 -10.83 -21.38
CA VAL A 215 16.61 -11.68 -20.28
C VAL A 215 15.12 -11.90 -20.45
N THR A 216 14.72 -13.15 -20.66
CA THR A 216 13.30 -13.55 -20.84
C THR A 216 12.89 -14.68 -19.93
N THR A 217 13.86 -15.42 -19.37
CA THR A 217 13.66 -16.51 -18.44
C THR A 217 14.65 -16.39 -17.27
N VAL A 218 14.36 -17.06 -16.16
CA VAL A 218 15.28 -17.12 -15.01
C VAL A 218 16.64 -17.71 -15.39
N ASN A 219 16.68 -18.66 -16.34
CA ASN A 219 17.95 -19.26 -16.79
C ASN A 219 18.85 -18.26 -17.51
N ASP A 220 18.31 -17.20 -18.12
CA ASP A 220 19.09 -16.17 -18.81
C ASP A 220 19.91 -15.32 -17.84
N LEU A 221 19.60 -15.37 -16.54
CA LEU A 221 20.33 -14.67 -15.48
C LEU A 221 21.68 -15.33 -15.14
N LYS A 222 21.87 -16.60 -15.52
CA LYS A 222 23.07 -17.37 -15.16
C LYS A 222 24.34 -16.71 -15.69
N GLY A 223 25.27 -16.44 -14.78
CA GLY A 223 26.56 -15.81 -15.09
C GLY A 223 26.49 -14.33 -15.44
N LEU A 224 25.31 -13.68 -15.36
CA LEU A 224 25.23 -12.23 -15.51
C LEU A 224 25.79 -11.54 -14.27
N LYS A 225 26.58 -10.48 -14.48
CA LYS A 225 26.94 -9.54 -13.42
C LYS A 225 25.88 -8.44 -13.39
N LEU A 226 25.11 -8.34 -12.31
CA LEU A 226 23.97 -7.43 -12.21
C LEU A 226 24.12 -6.56 -10.97
N ARG A 227 23.98 -5.25 -11.12
CA ARG A 227 23.95 -4.37 -9.97
C ARG A 227 22.69 -4.65 -9.15
N ALA A 228 22.83 -4.87 -7.84
CA ALA A 228 21.70 -5.14 -6.96
C ALA A 228 21.75 -4.32 -5.68
N THR A 229 20.60 -3.78 -5.29
CA THR A 229 20.39 -3.13 -3.98
C THR A 229 19.65 -4.05 -3.04
N ALA A 230 19.90 -3.91 -1.75
CA ALA A 230 19.39 -4.77 -0.70
C ALA A 230 19.89 -6.22 -0.74
N LYS A 231 19.94 -6.79 0.45
CA LYS A 231 20.38 -8.17 0.67
C LYS A 231 19.47 -9.18 -0.05
N MET A 232 18.15 -8.96 0.01
CA MET A 232 17.17 -9.88 -0.57
C MET A 232 17.30 -9.98 -2.10
N VAL A 233 17.40 -8.86 -2.81
CA VAL A 233 17.58 -8.88 -4.27
C VAL A 233 18.88 -9.58 -4.66
N SER A 234 19.98 -9.27 -3.97
CA SER A 234 21.26 -9.92 -4.19
C SER A 234 21.16 -11.44 -4.01
N GLN A 235 20.50 -11.89 -2.95
CA GLN A 235 20.27 -13.32 -2.70
C GLN A 235 19.39 -13.97 -3.77
N SER A 236 18.29 -13.32 -4.17
CA SER A 236 17.42 -13.82 -5.24
C SER A 236 18.17 -13.97 -6.57
N LEU A 237 19.03 -13.01 -6.92
CA LEU A 237 19.86 -13.08 -8.12
C LEU A 237 20.92 -14.20 -8.04
N GLN A 238 21.55 -14.38 -6.88
CA GLN A 238 22.47 -15.51 -6.66
C GLN A 238 21.78 -16.86 -6.81
N MET A 239 20.56 -17.01 -6.26
CA MET A 239 19.75 -18.22 -6.42
C MET A 239 19.38 -18.49 -7.87
N ALA A 240 19.20 -17.45 -8.69
CA ALA A 240 19.01 -17.56 -10.13
C ALA A 240 20.30 -17.83 -10.92
N GLY A 241 21.47 -17.87 -10.26
CA GLY A 241 22.78 -18.12 -10.84
C GLY A 241 23.47 -16.88 -11.41
N ALA A 242 22.96 -15.68 -11.13
CA ALA A 242 23.65 -14.42 -11.42
C ALA A 242 24.72 -14.11 -10.36
N SER A 243 25.56 -13.14 -10.66
CA SER A 243 26.58 -12.59 -9.76
C SER A 243 26.22 -11.13 -9.45
N PRO A 244 25.46 -10.86 -8.37
CA PRO A 244 25.15 -9.48 -8.01
C PRO A 244 26.44 -8.73 -7.63
N VAL A 245 26.50 -7.45 -8.00
CA VAL A 245 27.62 -6.52 -7.73
C VAL A 245 27.14 -5.21 -7.13
#